data_AF-A0A329VNH5-F1
#
_entry.id   AF-A0A329VNH5-F1
#
_cell.length_a   1.000
_cell.length_b   1.000
_cell.length_c   1.000
_cell.angle_alpha   90.00
_cell.angle_beta   90.00
_cell.angle_gamma   90.00
#
_symmetry.space_group_name_H-M   'P 1'
#
loop_
_entity.id
_entity.type
_entity.pdbx_description
1 polymer ?
#
loop_
_entity_poly.entity_id
_entity_poly.type
_entity_poly.pdbx_seq_one_letter_code
_entity_poly.pdbx_strand_id
1 'polypeptide(L)'
;MQFTVYRNTGKNVVYPLLLDVTSDIIGQLNRRIVIPLLPVEKYPDSSRPVRMIPVIRLIDDKEYAVMTHELASISIYALGAEFCDASQYRNQVKAAFDFLFDGI
;
A
#
# COMPACT_ATOMS: atom_id res chain seq x y z
N MET A 1 2.30 4.18 11.45
CA MET A 1 1.59 3.13 12.19
C MET A 1 1.17 2.09 11.18
N GLN A 2 1.07 0.82 11.57
CA GLN A 2 0.70 -0.23 10.62
C GLN A 2 -0.68 0.06 10.01
N PHE A 3 -0.79 -0.05 8.69
CA PHE A 3 -1.96 0.28 7.87
C PHE A 3 -2.32 1.77 7.79
N THR A 4 -1.40 2.66 8.15
CA THR A 4 -1.54 4.08 7.82
C THR A 4 -1.13 4.33 6.36
N VAL A 5 -1.92 5.14 5.67
CA VAL A 5 -1.61 5.62 4.32
C VAL A 5 -0.91 6.98 4.42
N TYR A 6 0.20 7.13 3.72
CA TYR A 6 0.99 8.35 3.65
C TYR A 6 1.05 8.87 2.21
N ARG A 7 1.25 10.19 2.06
CA ARG A 7 1.61 10.79 0.77
C ARG A 7 2.97 10.27 0.31
N ASN A 8 3.08 9.91 -0.97
CA ASN A 8 4.38 9.60 -1.57
C ASN A 8 5.12 10.90 -1.90
N THR A 9 6.32 11.08 -1.35
CA THR A 9 7.20 12.23 -1.67
C THR A 9 8.25 11.91 -2.72
N GLY A 10 8.31 10.65 -3.17
CA GLY A 10 9.21 10.21 -4.21
C GLY A 10 8.91 10.86 -5.57
N LYS A 11 9.88 10.77 -6.48
CA LYS A 11 9.77 11.34 -7.83
C LYS A 11 8.70 10.64 -8.70
N ASN A 12 8.30 9.42 -8.34
CA ASN A 12 7.31 8.67 -9.10
C ASN A 12 5.89 9.11 -8.74
N VAL A 13 5.33 10.00 -9.56
CA VAL A 13 3.97 10.53 -9.42
C VAL A 13 2.86 9.54 -9.76
N VAL A 14 3.20 8.36 -10.32
CA VAL A 14 2.23 7.31 -10.64
C VAL A 14 1.61 6.74 -9.38
N TYR A 15 2.38 6.69 -8.28
CA TYR A 15 1.94 6.19 -6.98
C TYR A 15 1.83 7.35 -5.98
N PRO A 16 0.70 8.08 -5.91
CA PRO A 16 0.57 9.25 -5.05
C PRO A 16 0.54 8.92 -3.56
N LEU A 17 0.25 7.67 -3.19
CA LEU A 17 0.07 7.23 -1.82
C LEU A 17 0.85 5.93 -1.55
N LEU A 18 1.26 5.75 -0.29
CA LEU A 18 1.99 4.58 0.21
C LEU A 18 1.27 4.03 1.44
N LEU A 19 0.99 2.73 1.45
CA LEU A 19 0.41 2.02 2.60
C LEU A 19 1.53 1.40 3.44
N ASP A 20 1.71 1.82 4.69
CA ASP A 20 2.62 1.15 5.64
C ASP A 20 2.04 -0.20 6.08
N VAL A 21 2.80 -1.27 5.96
CA VAL A 21 2.41 -2.62 6.40
C VAL A 21 3.29 -3.16 7.53
N THR A 22 4.27 -2.37 7.97
CA THR A 22 5.21 -2.74 9.04
C THR A 22 4.49 -2.77 10.37
N SER A 23 4.55 -3.91 11.07
CA SER A 23 4.01 -4.00 12.44
C SER A 23 4.77 -3.05 13.37
N ASP A 24 4.04 -2.29 14.18
CA ASP A 24 4.64 -1.39 15.17
C ASP A 24 5.33 -2.13 16.32
N ILE A 25 5.15 -3.45 16.43
CA ILE A 25 5.89 -4.31 17.37
C ILE A 25 7.34 -4.51 16.92
N ILE A 26 7.63 -4.37 15.62
CA ILE A 26 8.97 -4.55 15.05
C ILE A 26 9.83 -3.30 15.34
N GLY A 27 10.09 -3.04 16.62
CA GLY A 27 11.04 -2.05 17.15
C GLY A 27 11.01 -0.65 16.51
N GLN A 28 12.06 0.13 16.76
CA GLN A 28 12.29 1.40 16.06
C GLN A 28 13.20 1.15 14.85
N LEU A 29 12.60 0.74 13.74
CA LEU A 29 13.28 0.78 12.44
C LEU A 29 13.13 2.18 11.85
N ASN A 30 14.24 2.78 11.39
CA ASN A 30 14.21 4.00 10.57
C ASN A 30 13.67 3.75 9.14
N ARG A 31 13.00 2.61 8.93
CA ARG A 31 12.44 2.19 7.66
C ARG A 31 11.06 1.59 7.87
N ARG A 32 10.21 1.74 6.86
CA ARG A 32 8.91 1.09 6.77
C ARG A 32 8.84 0.27 5.48
N ILE A 33 8.28 -0.93 5.56
CA ILE A 33 7.81 -1.67 4.40
C ILE A 33 6.48 -1.05 3.99
N VAL A 34 6.41 -0.60 2.75
CA VAL A 34 5.23 0.04 2.17
C VAL A 34 4.79 -0.65 0.89
N ILE A 35 3.51 -0.53 0.60
CA ILE A 35 2.95 -0.89 -0.70
C ILE A 35 2.50 0.39 -1.42
N PRO A 36 2.94 0.65 -2.66
CA PRO A 36 2.44 1.77 -3.46
C PRO A 36 0.96 1.60 -3.82
N LEU A 37 0.21 2.71 -3.77
CA LEU A 37 -1.19 2.75 -4.15
C LEU A 37 -1.34 3.49 -5.48
N LEU A 38 -1.94 2.81 -6.46
CA LEU A 38 -2.25 3.36 -7.78
C LEU A 38 -3.73 3.70 -7.87
N PRO A 39 -4.14 4.94 -8.18
CA PRO A 39 -5.54 5.23 -8.50
C PRO A 39 -6.06 4.25 -9.56
N VAL A 40 -7.22 3.62 -9.31
CA VAL A 40 -7.73 2.56 -10.19
C VAL A 40 -7.96 3.06 -11.62
N GLU A 41 -8.36 4.33 -11.76
CA GLU A 41 -8.48 5.04 -13.04
C GLU A 41 -7.19 5.12 -13.88
N LYS A 42 -6.03 4.87 -13.28
CA LYS A 42 -4.72 4.83 -13.94
C LYS A 42 -4.17 3.40 -14.11
N TYR A 43 -4.92 2.40 -13.67
CA TYR A 43 -4.53 1.00 -13.83
C TYR A 43 -4.61 0.62 -15.32
N PRO A 44 -3.62 -0.11 -15.89
CA PRO A 44 -3.63 -0.50 -17.30
C PRO A 44 -4.91 -1.26 -17.69
N ASP A 45 -5.35 -1.17 -18.94
CA ASP A 45 -6.57 -1.81 -19.48
C ASP A 45 -6.54 -3.37 -19.51
N SER A 46 -5.63 -4.00 -18.76
CA SER A 46 -5.53 -5.45 -18.59
C SER A 46 -6.31 -5.93 -17.37
N SER A 47 -6.67 -7.22 -17.36
CA SER A 47 -7.29 -7.83 -16.20
C SER A 47 -6.35 -7.80 -14.99
N ARG A 48 -6.72 -7.06 -13.96
CA ARG A 48 -5.99 -7.01 -12.68
C ARG A 48 -6.03 -8.39 -11.99
N PRO A 49 -4.89 -8.93 -11.51
CA PRO A 49 -4.87 -10.11 -10.64
C PRO A 49 -5.53 -9.79 -9.28
N VAL A 50 -6.84 -9.98 -9.17
CA VAL A 50 -7.65 -9.44 -8.05
C VAL A 50 -7.18 -9.89 -6.67
N ARG A 51 -6.67 -11.14 -6.58
CA ARG A 51 -6.14 -11.71 -5.33
C ARG A 51 -4.83 -11.05 -4.89
N MET A 52 -3.95 -10.73 -5.82
CA MET A 52 -2.64 -10.12 -5.53
C MET A 52 -2.73 -8.61 -5.38
N ILE A 53 -3.60 -7.95 -6.13
CA ILE A 53 -3.69 -6.49 -6.21
C ILE A 53 -5.08 -6.07 -5.76
N PRO A 54 -5.41 -6.12 -4.45
CA PRO A 54 -6.74 -5.73 -3.99
C PRO A 54 -7.03 -4.24 -4.28
N VAL A 55 -8.32 -3.90 -4.35
CA VAL A 55 -8.76 -2.50 -4.43
C VAL A 55 -9.32 -2.10 -3.07
N ILE A 56 -8.91 -0.92 -2.61
CA ILE A 56 -9.38 -0.30 -1.37
C ILE A 56 -9.94 1.08 -1.67
N ARG A 57 -10.91 1.54 -0.89
CA ARG A 57 -11.45 2.89 -0.97
C ARG A 57 -10.98 3.73 0.21
N LEU A 58 -10.44 4.91 -0.06
CA LEU A 58 -9.87 5.78 0.97
C LEU A 58 -10.81 6.94 1.33
N ILE A 59 -10.36 7.82 2.23
CA ILE A 59 -11.15 8.91 2.82
C ILE A 59 -11.61 9.97 1.79
N ASP A 60 -10.99 10.01 0.61
CA ASP A 60 -11.38 10.87 -0.51
C ASP A 60 -12.43 10.22 -1.44
N ASP A 61 -13.03 9.10 -1.02
CA ASP A 61 -14.01 8.30 -1.77
C ASP A 61 -13.47 7.73 -3.10
N LYS A 62 -12.14 7.71 -3.27
CA LYS A 62 -11.47 7.14 -4.44
C LYS A 62 -10.97 5.73 -4.20
N GLU A 63 -10.94 4.97 -5.27
CA GLU A 63 -10.44 3.61 -5.29
C GLU A 63 -8.98 3.54 -5.70
N TYR A 64 -8.22 2.75 -4.95
CA TYR A 64 -6.80 2.54 -5.15
C TYR A 64 -6.49 1.05 -5.25
N ALA A 65 -5.75 0.68 -6.30
CA ALA A 65 -5.12 -0.62 -6.42
C ALA A 65 -3.90 -0.68 -5.50
N VAL A 66 -3.89 -1.64 -4.59
CA VAL A 66 -2.78 -1.95 -3.70
C VAL A 66 -1.77 -2.77 -4.51
N MET A 67 -0.71 -2.12 -4.99
CA MET A 67 0.27 -2.74 -5.90
C MET A 67 1.22 -3.67 -5.13
N THR A 68 0.69 -4.77 -4.57
CA THR A 68 1.41 -5.64 -3.62
C THR A 68 2.76 -6.13 -4.13
N HIS A 69 2.92 -6.36 -5.43
CA HIS A 69 4.17 -6.78 -6.05
C HIS A 69 5.26 -5.68 -6.10
N GLU A 70 4.86 -4.41 -5.95
CA GLU A 70 5.75 -3.24 -5.89
C GLU A 70 6.15 -2.90 -4.44
N LEU A 71 5.99 -3.86 -3.49
CA LEU A 71 6.37 -3.62 -2.10
C LEU A 71 7.83 -3.21 -1.98
N ALA A 72 8.11 -2.27 -1.09
CA ALA A 72 9.47 -1.77 -0.88
C ALA A 72 9.71 -1.39 0.57
N SER A 73 10.94 -1.56 1.03
CA SER A 73 11.40 -0.93 2.26
C SER A 73 11.89 0.48 1.94
N ILE A 74 11.33 1.50 2.57
CA ILE A 74 11.76 2.90 2.40
C ILE A 74 12.16 3.53 3.73
N SER A 75 12.96 4.59 3.66
CA SER A 75 13.27 5.41 4.83
C SER A 75 12.02 6.12 5.35
N ILE A 76 11.89 6.25 6.68
CA ILE A 76 10.81 7.06 7.29
C ILE A 76 10.84 8.52 6.81
N TYR A 77 12.00 9.03 6.42
CA TYR A 77 12.16 10.40 5.89
C TYR A 77 11.60 10.57 4.46
N ALA A 78 11.25 9.48 3.78
CA ALA A 78 10.61 9.51 2.47
C ALA A 78 9.08 9.41 2.56
N LEU A 79 8.52 9.14 3.75
CA LEU A 79 7.08 9.20 3.97
C LEU A 79 6.65 10.67 4.06
N GLY A 80 5.64 11.03 3.28
CA GLY A 80 5.01 12.34 3.37
C GLY A 80 4.03 12.44 4.52
N ALA A 81 3.19 13.47 4.46
CA ALA A 81 2.09 13.63 5.39
C ALA A 81 1.20 12.38 5.45
N GLU A 82 0.73 12.06 6.65
CA GLU A 82 -0.34 11.09 6.86
C GLU A 82 -1.58 11.51 6.06
N PHE A 83 -2.20 10.54 5.39
CA PHE A 83 -3.39 10.75 4.59
C PHE A 83 -4.64 10.20 5.30
N CYS A 84 -4.62 8.92 5.71
CA CYS A 84 -5.70 8.30 6.47
C CYS A 84 -5.28 6.96 7.10
N ASP A 85 -6.11 6.44 8.00
CA ASP A 85 -6.04 5.06 8.47
C ASP A 85 -6.75 4.10 7.49
N ALA A 86 -6.10 2.99 7.14
CA ALA A 86 -6.63 1.93 6.28
C ALA A 86 -6.68 0.57 6.99
N SER A 87 -6.71 0.56 8.33
CA SER A 87 -6.67 -0.67 9.14
C SER A 87 -7.84 -1.63 8.88
N GLN A 88 -8.98 -1.11 8.43
CA GLN A 88 -10.15 -1.90 7.99
C GLN A 88 -9.83 -2.87 6.85
N TYR A 89 -8.81 -2.58 6.03
CA TYR A 89 -8.39 -3.43 4.90
C TYR A 89 -7.30 -4.44 5.28
N ARG A 90 -6.95 -4.56 6.57
CA ARG A 90 -5.89 -5.46 7.07
C ARG A 90 -6.00 -6.88 6.50
N ASN A 91 -7.18 -7.49 6.56
CA ASN A 91 -7.36 -8.88 6.12
C ASN A 91 -7.17 -9.01 4.60
N GLN A 92 -7.67 -8.04 3.83
CA GLN A 92 -7.54 -8.03 2.37
C GLN A 92 -6.08 -7.88 1.94
N VAL A 93 -5.32 -7.01 2.61
CA VAL A 93 -3.88 -6.80 2.34
C VAL A 93 -3.05 -8.03 2.76
N LYS A 94 -3.35 -8.65 3.91
CA LYS A 94 -2.69 -9.89 4.33
C LYS A 94 -2.92 -11.02 3.33
N ALA A 95 -4.16 -11.24 2.89
CA ALA A 95 -4.48 -12.26 1.89
C ALA A 95 -3.73 -12.03 0.56
N ALA A 96 -3.45 -10.78 0.19
CA ALA A 96 -2.64 -10.47 -0.99
C ALA A 96 -1.17 -10.86 -0.81
N PHE A 97 -0.61 -10.72 0.40
CA PHE A 97 0.73 -11.21 0.71
C PHE A 97 0.77 -12.74 0.75
N ASP A 98 -0.20 -13.38 1.40
CA ASP A 98 -0.30 -14.84 1.43
C ASP A 98 -0.38 -15.39 0.00
N PHE A 99 -1.16 -14.74 -0.89
CA PHE A 99 -1.19 -15.11 -2.31
C PHE A 99 0.13 -14.84 -3.03
N LEU A 100 0.81 -13.72 -2.76
CA LEU A 100 2.09 -13.38 -3.40
C LEU A 100 3.19 -14.39 -3.05
N PHE A 101 3.25 -14.83 -1.79
CA PHE A 101 4.31 -15.71 -1.31
C PHE A 101 3.97 -17.20 -1.43
N ASP A 102 2.73 -17.57 -1.11
CA ASP A 102 2.31 -18.97 -0.98
C ASP A 102 1.33 -19.41 -2.09
N GLY A 103 0.82 -18.49 -2.91
CA GLY A 103 -0.12 -18.78 -4.01
C GLY A 103 -1.54 -19.18 -3.56
N ILE A 104 -1.78 -19.23 -2.25
CA ILE A 104 -3.03 -19.70 -1.63
C ILE A 104 -3.88 -18.58 -1.06
#